data_AF-A0AAJ0LFZ6-F1
#
_entry.id   AF-A0AAJ0LFZ6-F1
#
_cell.length_a   1.000
_cell.length_b   1.000
_cell.length_c   1.000
_cell.angle_alpha   90.00
_cell.angle_beta   90.00
_cell.angle_gamma   90.00
#
_symmetry.space_group_name_H-M   'P 1'
#
loop_
_entity.id
_entity.type
_entity.pdbx_description
1 polymer ?
#
loop_
_entity_poly.entity_id
_entity_poly.type
_entity_poly.pdbx_seq_one_letter_code
_entity_poly.pdbx_strand_id
1 'polypeptide(L)' 'MGYHTSEAENPIDILNLASLEGRVKERMEAGAFGYIRGGAEDEWTMAENTSAFNTKKIMPRVLKGIDHADLHTKL' A
#
# COMPACT_ATOMS: atom_id res chain seq x y z
N MET A 1 12.15 6.47 28.73
CA MET A 1 11.74 5.30 27.94
C MET A 1 11.87 5.73 26.48
N GLY A 2 12.76 5.09 25.70
CA GLY A 2 13.07 5.50 24.33
C GLY A 2 12.13 4.84 23.34
N TYR A 3 11.80 5.53 22.25
CA TYR A 3 11.05 4.97 21.13
C TYR A 3 11.98 4.08 20.30
N HIS A 4 11.60 2.82 20.09
CA HIS A 4 12.41 1.85 19.34
C HIS A 4 12.02 1.86 17.86
N THR A 5 12.99 2.11 16.99
CA THR A 5 12.81 2.15 15.53
C THR A 5 13.43 0.94 14.86
N SER A 6 12.98 0.63 13.63
CA SER A 6 13.61 -0.38 12.79
C SER A 6 15.01 0.08 12.33
N GLU A 7 15.97 -0.84 12.30
CA GLU A 7 17.32 -0.66 11.73
C GLU A 7 17.55 -1.57 10.50
N ALA A 8 16.49 -2.19 9.97
CA ALA A 8 16.58 -3.15 8.87
C ALA A 8 16.95 -2.45 7.55
N GLU A 9 18.09 -2.84 6.98
CA GLU A 9 18.60 -2.37 5.68
C GLU A 9 18.80 -3.56 4.75
N ASN A 10 17.69 -4.06 4.20
CA ASN A 10 17.71 -5.21 3.30
C ASN A 10 16.51 -5.18 2.33
N PRO A 11 16.62 -5.84 1.17
CA PRO A 11 15.48 -6.08 0.30
C PRO A 11 14.38 -6.85 1.03
N ILE A 12 13.12 -6.55 0.68
CA ILE A 12 11.95 -7.24 1.20
C ILE A 12 11.18 -7.92 0.08
N ASP A 13 10.70 -9.13 0.34
CA ASP A 13 9.79 -9.81 -0.56
C ASP A 13 8.38 -9.23 -0.41
N ILE A 14 7.78 -8.74 -1.50
CA ILE A 14 6.45 -8.12 -1.49
C ILE A 14 5.50 -8.97 -2.32
N LEU A 15 4.57 -9.66 -1.65
CA LEU A 15 3.48 -10.38 -2.34
C LEU A 15 2.41 -9.41 -2.86
N ASN A 16 1.94 -8.53 -1.97
CA ASN A 16 1.07 -7.40 -2.28
C ASN A 16 1.22 -6.33 -1.20
N LEU A 17 0.85 -5.08 -1.50
CA LEU A 17 1.03 -3.96 -0.58
C LEU A 17 0.19 -4.10 0.70
N ALA A 18 -1.05 -4.58 0.60
CA ALA A 18 -1.96 -4.73 1.74
C ALA A 18 -1.41 -5.69 2.82
N SER A 19 -0.70 -6.75 2.41
CA SER A 19 -0.09 -7.73 3.32
C SER A 19 1.04 -7.15 4.17
N LEU A 20 1.62 -6.01 3.77
CA LEU A 20 2.69 -5.36 4.53
C LEU A 20 2.20 -4.81 5.87
N GLU A 21 0.94 -4.35 5.96
CA GLU A 21 0.36 -3.85 7.20
C GLU A 21 0.43 -4.90 8.32
N GLY A 22 0.02 -6.14 8.03
CA GLY A 22 0.09 -7.26 8.98
C GLY A 22 1.51 -7.59 9.42
N ARG A 23 2.46 -7.59 8.47
CA ARG A 23 3.88 -7.87 8.75
C ARG A 23 4.53 -6.81 9.64
N VAL A 24 4.16 -5.55 9.47
CA VAL A 24 4.68 -4.43 10.27
C VAL A 24 4.04 -4.41 11.65
N LYS A 25 2.74 -4.73 11.75
CA LYS A 25 2.00 -4.79 13.02
C LYS A 25 2.66 -5.71 14.06
N GLU A 26 3.28 -6.81 13.63
CA GLU A 26 3.97 -7.77 14.51
C GLU A 26 5.30 -7.25 15.08
N ARG A 27 5.90 -6.23 14.44
CA ARG A 27 7.28 -5.79 14.71
C ARG A 27 7.37 -4.36 15.23
N MET A 28 6.25 -3.66 15.27
CA MET A 28 6.16 -2.22 15.56
C MET A 28 5.41 -1.99 16.87
N GLU A 29 5.78 -0.95 17.60
CA GLU A 29 5.04 -0.53 18.79
C GLU A 29 3.59 -0.15 18.42
N ALA A 30 2.62 -0.58 19.22
CA ALA A 30 1.19 -0.43 18.93
C ALA A 30 0.75 1.04 18.73
N GLY A 31 1.28 1.97 19.54
CA GLY A 31 0.93 3.40 19.45
C GLY A 31 1.36 4.00 18.11
N ALA A 32 2.61 3.73 17.71
CA ALA A 32 3.11 4.21 16.44
C ALA A 32 2.48 3.49 15.25
N PHE A 33 2.20 2.18 15.35
CA PHE A 33 1.47 1.46 14.32
C PHE A 33 0.10 2.08 14.10
N GLY A 34 -0.64 2.37 15.18
CA GLY A 34 -1.94 3.04 15.12
C GLY A 34 -1.86 4.44 14.52
N TYR A 35 -0.79 5.19 14.78
CA TYR A 35 -0.57 6.51 14.20
C TYR A 35 -0.42 6.47 12.66
N ILE A 36 0.26 5.45 12.12
CA ILE A 36 0.45 5.30 10.66
C ILE A 36 -0.78 4.69 9.99
N ARG A 37 -1.36 3.66 10.61
CA ARG A 37 -2.45 2.87 10.03
C ARG A 37 -3.81 3.56 10.15
N GLY A 38 -4.01 4.40 11.16
CA GLY A 38 -5.31 4.96 11.51
C GLY A 38 -5.83 6.01 10.54
N GLY A 39 -7.14 5.97 10.30
CA GLY A 39 -7.91 7.03 9.63
C GLY A 39 -8.65 7.95 10.62
N ALA A 40 -9.43 8.88 10.08
CA ALA A 40 -10.30 9.74 10.88
C ALA A 40 -11.62 9.04 11.26
N GLU A 41 -12.14 9.36 12.45
CA GLU A 41 -13.42 8.86 12.98
C GLU A 41 -13.53 7.33 12.92
N ASP A 42 -14.50 6.80 12.16
CA ASP A 42 -14.76 5.37 11.95
C ASP A 42 -14.01 4.79 10.74
N GLU A 43 -13.14 5.59 10.13
CA GLU A 43 -12.33 5.26 8.96
C GLU A 43 -13.14 4.97 7.68
N TRP A 44 -14.41 5.40 7.62
CA TRP A 44 -15.27 5.16 6.46
C TRP A 44 -14.63 5.63 5.14
N THR A 45 -14.15 6.88 5.10
CA THR A 45 -13.49 7.42 3.91
C THR A 45 -12.22 6.64 3.54
N MET A 46 -11.48 6.11 4.52
CA MET A 46 -10.29 5.30 4.27
C MET A 46 -10.67 3.98 3.58
N ALA A 47 -11.75 3.34 4.01
CA ALA A 47 -12.28 2.14 3.36
C ALA A 47 -12.78 2.45 1.94
N GLU A 48 -13.49 3.58 1.75
CA GLU A 48 -14.00 4.00 0.45
C GLU A 48 -12.87 4.31 -0.55
N ASN A 49 -11.75 4.89 -0.11
CA ASN A 49 -10.59 5.14 -0.98
C ASN A 49 -10.13 3.88 -1.73
N THR A 50 -10.15 2.72 -1.07
CA THR A 50 -9.77 1.45 -1.70
C THR A 50 -10.93 0.85 -2.48
N SER A 51 -12.14 0.86 -1.91
CA SER A 51 -13.33 0.29 -2.56
C SER A 51 -13.71 1.00 -3.86
N ALA A 52 -13.42 2.31 -3.97
CA ALA A 52 -13.71 3.12 -5.14
C ALA A 52 -13.04 2.59 -6.42
N PHE A 53 -11.87 1.94 -6.33
CA PHE A 53 -11.20 1.34 -7.50
C PHE A 53 -12.06 0.25 -8.16
N ASN A 54 -12.95 -0.41 -7.42
CA ASN A 54 -13.84 -1.45 -7.99
C ASN A 54 -14.96 -0.89 -8.86
N THR A 55 -15.21 0.42 -8.80
CA THR A 55 -16.27 1.08 -9.60
C THR A 55 -15.90 1.17 -11.09
N LYS A 56 -14.61 1.06 -11.43
CA LYS A 56 -14.09 1.09 -12.80
C LYS A 56 -13.32 -0.19 -13.07
N LYS A 57 -13.40 -0.68 -14.31
CA LYS A 57 -12.74 -1.92 -14.74
C LYS A 57 -11.73 -1.60 -15.83
N ILE A 58 -10.57 -2.24 -15.75
CA ILE A 58 -9.60 -2.23 -16.84
C ILE A 58 -10.13 -3.17 -17.92
N MET A 59 -10.26 -2.65 -19.15
CA MET A 59 -10.70 -3.44 -20.30
C MET A 59 -9.48 -4.08 -20.98
N PRO A 60 -9.36 -5.42 -21.02
CA PRO A 60 -8.30 -6.07 -21.77
C PRO A 60 -8.36 -5.69 -23.25
N ARG A 61 -7.20 -5.37 -23.84
CA ARG A 61 -7.08 -5.03 -25.26
C ARG A 61 -6.15 -6.05 -25.93
N VAL A 62 -6.68 -6.77 -26.91
CA VAL A 62 -5.96 -7.82 -27.64
C VAL A 62 -5.37 -7.28 -28.95
N LEU A 63 -4.33 -7.96 -29.46
CA LEU A 63 -3.66 -7.65 -30.74
C LEU A 63 -3.13 -6.21 -30.84
N LYS A 64 -2.59 -5.69 -29.74
CA LYS A 64 -2.10 -4.30 -29.65
C LYS A 64 -0.66 -4.10 -30.11
N GLY A 65 0.13 -5.16 -30.27
CA GLY A 65 1.54 -5.06 -30.66
C GLY A 65 2.41 -4.27 -29.68
N ILE A 66 2.05 -4.27 -28.39
CA ILE A 66 2.82 -3.62 -27.32
C ILE A 66 3.72 -4.67 -26.69
N ASP A 67 5.03 -4.44 -26.71
CA ASP A 67 6.08 -5.31 -26.15
C ASP A 67 6.75 -4.72 -24.89
N HIS A 68 6.68 -3.40 -24.72
CA HIS A 68 7.18 -2.68 -23.55
C HIS A 68 6.24 -1.54 -23.13
N ALA A 69 6.07 -1.36 -21.82
CA ALA A 69 5.33 -0.25 -21.24
C ALA A 69 6.31 0.73 -20.57
N ASP A 70 6.47 1.91 -21.16
CA ASP A 70 7.26 2.99 -20.57
C ASP A 70 6.42 3.75 -19.53
N LEU A 71 6.99 3.93 -18.33
CA LEU A 71 6.37 4.63 -17.21
C LEU A 71 6.81 6.09 -17.10
N HIS A 72 7.71 6.56 -17.97
CA HIS A 72 8.21 7.93 -17.97
C HIS A 72 7.07 8.95 -18.22
N THR A 73 7.07 10.03 -17.44
CA THR A 73 6.11 11.14 -17.57
C THR A 73 6.77 12.47 -17.19
N LYS A 74 6.15 13.59 -17.56
CA LYS A 74 6.56 14.94 -17.18
C LYS A 74 5.32 15.72 -16.73
N LEU A 75 5.47 16.50 -15.65
CA LEU A 75 4.43 17.39 -15.13
C LEU A 75 4.50 18.78 -15.79
#